data_AF-A0A7Y2VQR7-F1
#
_entry.id   AF-A0A7Y2VQR7-F1
#
_cell.length_a   1.000
_cell.length_b   1.000
_cell.length_c   1.000
_cell.angle_alpha   90.00
_cell.angle_beta   90.00
_cell.angle_gamma   90.00
#
_symmetry.space_group_name_H-M   'P 1'
#
loop_
_entity.id
_entity.type
_entity.pdbx_description
1 polymer ?
#
loop_
_entity_poly.entity_id
_entity_poly.type
_entity_poly.pdbx_seq_one_letter_code
_entity_poly.pdbx_strand_id
1 'polypeptide(L)'
;MKKFYTLLLLVFLGLSSCGPVIVSHRIGNPPPPWFYPNRIELVRYIYFPDIRIYYDLTARTYIYLDGGIWVRRNTLPARYRNYDLGRSRYERIRNYHDDDIKRYDEQNNANRGRSNLDNRRRSN
;
A
#
# COMPACT_ATOMS: atom_id res chain seq x y z
N MET A 1 6.43 34.91 40.46
CA MET A 1 7.22 33.80 39.88
C MET A 1 6.38 32.62 39.41
N LYS A 2 5.45 32.05 40.21
CA LYS A 2 4.60 30.90 39.80
C LYS A 2 3.76 31.14 38.52
N LYS A 3 3.22 32.36 38.35
CA LYS A 3 2.42 32.76 37.18
C LYS A 3 3.21 32.79 35.85
N PHE A 4 4.53 32.93 35.94
CA PHE A 4 5.42 32.96 34.77
C PHE A 4 5.65 31.54 34.24
N TYR A 5 5.83 30.57 35.15
CA TYR A 5 5.94 29.15 34.80
C TYR A 5 4.63 28.59 34.22
N THR A 6 3.47 29.01 34.74
CA THR A 6 2.17 28.60 34.18
C THR A 6 1.95 29.13 32.76
N LEU A 7 2.42 30.35 32.46
CA LEU A 7 2.31 30.92 31.11
C LEU A 7 3.27 30.21 30.13
N LEU A 8 4.47 29.88 30.59
CA LEU A 8 5.48 29.16 29.80
C LEU A 8 5.06 27.71 29.49
N LEU A 9 4.41 27.03 30.44
CA LEU A 9 3.82 25.70 30.23
C LEU A 9 2.71 25.71 29.17
N LEU A 10 1.87 26.75 29.17
CA LEU A 10 0.73 26.90 28.25
C LEU A 10 1.18 27.17 26.80
N VAL A 11 2.27 27.91 26.62
CA VAL A 11 2.90 28.12 25.30
C VAL A 11 3.52 26.83 24.77
N PHE A 12 4.14 26.02 25.64
CA PHE A 12 4.77 24.76 25.22
C PHE A 12 3.74 23.70 24.78
N LEU A 13 2.56 23.68 25.41
CA LEU A 13 1.43 22.80 25.01
C LEU A 13 0.83 23.17 23.65
N GLY A 14 0.93 24.43 23.22
CA GLY A 14 0.36 24.92 21.96
C GLY A 14 1.17 24.61 20.70
N LEU A 15 2.44 24.21 20.84
CA LEU A 15 3.37 24.01 19.71
C LEU A 15 3.25 22.62 19.03
N SER A 16 2.34 21.76 19.51
CA SER A 16 2.27 20.35 19.11
C SER A 16 1.29 20.03 17.97
N SER A 17 0.72 21.01 17.27
CA SER A 17 -0.39 20.77 16.31
C SER A 17 0.00 20.74 14.82
N CYS A 18 1.24 20.40 14.48
CA CYS A 18 1.63 20.21 13.08
C CYS A 18 1.61 18.71 12.71
N GLY A 19 0.44 18.21 12.30
CA GLY A 19 0.34 16.94 11.59
C GLY A 19 0.85 17.08 10.13
N PRO A 20 1.23 15.98 9.46
CA PRO A 20 1.70 16.04 8.08
C PRO A 20 0.60 16.60 7.16
N VAL A 21 0.90 17.70 6.46
CA VAL A 21 0.02 18.26 5.42
C VAL A 21 0.39 17.61 4.09
N ILE A 22 -0.52 16.80 3.55
CA ILE A 22 -0.36 16.17 2.23
C ILE A 22 -0.89 17.12 1.16
N VAL A 23 -0.01 17.80 0.44
CA VAL A 23 -0.36 18.58 -0.75
C VAL A 23 -0.35 17.65 -1.96
N SER A 24 -1.53 17.17 -2.35
CA SER A 24 -1.67 16.39 -3.59
C SER A 24 -2.05 17.32 -4.74
N HIS A 25 -1.33 17.23 -5.86
CA HIS A 25 -1.61 17.99 -7.09
C HIS A 25 -2.86 17.50 -7.85
N ARG A 26 -3.59 16.52 -7.30
CA ARG A 26 -4.79 15.94 -7.92
C ARG A 26 -5.97 16.24 -7.02
N ILE A 27 -6.84 17.14 -7.48
CA ILE A 27 -8.16 17.42 -6.90
C ILE A 27 -8.98 16.10 -7.01
N GLY A 28 -8.95 15.26 -5.99
CA GLY A 28 -9.58 13.94 -5.99
C GLY A 28 -9.62 13.32 -4.60
N ASN A 29 -10.48 12.31 -4.40
CA ASN A 29 -10.75 11.72 -3.07
C ASN A 29 -9.45 11.34 -2.34
N PRO A 30 -9.44 11.33 -1.00
CA PRO A 30 -8.27 10.90 -0.25
C PRO A 30 -7.81 9.50 -0.67
N PRO A 31 -6.51 9.18 -0.51
CA PRO A 31 -6.04 7.82 -0.67
C PRO A 31 -6.83 6.84 0.22
N PRO A 32 -6.86 5.53 -0.11
CA PRO A 32 -7.54 4.54 0.70
C PRO A 32 -7.14 4.64 2.17
N PRO A 33 -8.03 4.38 3.15
CA PRO A 33 -7.71 4.55 4.57
C PRO A 33 -6.50 3.77 5.07
N TRP A 34 -6.15 2.66 4.41
CA TRP A 34 -4.96 1.86 4.72
C TRP A 34 -3.65 2.44 4.18
N PHE A 35 -3.69 3.46 3.31
CA PHE A 35 -2.52 4.07 2.66
C PHE A 35 -2.16 5.40 3.31
N TYR A 36 -1.17 5.37 4.21
CA TYR A 36 -0.62 6.57 4.85
C TYR A 36 0.89 6.69 4.58
N PRO A 37 1.32 7.53 3.61
CA PRO A 37 2.74 7.71 3.35
C PRO A 37 3.36 8.78 4.26
N ASN A 38 4.36 8.40 5.06
CA ASN A 38 5.21 9.33 5.83
C ASN A 38 6.22 10.13 4.96
N ARG A 39 6.29 9.87 3.64
CA ARG A 39 7.16 10.54 2.67
C ARG A 39 6.49 10.60 1.29
N ILE A 40 6.67 11.69 0.55
CA ILE A 40 6.17 11.86 -0.83
C ILE A 40 6.99 10.95 -1.76
N GLU A 41 6.62 9.67 -1.85
CA GLU A 41 7.10 8.76 -2.89
C GLU A 41 5.99 8.63 -3.95
N LEU A 42 6.33 8.81 -5.23
CA LEU A 42 5.43 8.59 -6.37
C LEU A 42 5.22 7.09 -6.58
N VAL A 43 4.46 6.46 -5.68
CA VAL A 43 4.10 5.05 -5.77
C VAL A 43 2.78 4.92 -6.50
N ARG A 44 2.78 4.20 -7.63
CA ARG A 44 1.55 3.88 -8.37
C ARG A 44 0.92 2.57 -7.90
N TYR A 45 1.75 1.54 -7.68
CA TYR A 45 1.27 0.20 -7.39
C TYR A 45 1.69 -0.28 -5.99
N ILE A 46 0.74 -0.88 -5.29
CA ILE A 46 0.94 -1.61 -4.03
C ILE A 46 0.77 -3.10 -4.31
N TYR A 47 1.73 -3.92 -3.92
CA TYR A 47 1.67 -5.36 -4.10
C TYR A 47 1.42 -6.05 -2.75
N PHE A 48 0.43 -6.93 -2.71
CA PHE A 48 0.08 -7.80 -1.60
C PHE A 48 0.59 -9.21 -1.90
N PRO A 49 1.78 -9.58 -1.39
CA PRO A 49 2.47 -10.81 -1.78
C PRO A 49 1.75 -12.08 -1.34
N ASP A 50 1.11 -12.05 -0.17
CA ASP A 50 0.44 -13.22 0.43
C ASP A 50 -0.74 -13.71 -0.43
N ILE A 51 -1.42 -12.78 -1.10
CA ILE A 51 -2.57 -13.06 -1.98
C ILE A 51 -2.30 -12.77 -3.46
N ARG A 52 -1.06 -12.36 -3.79
CA ARG A 52 -0.59 -11.97 -5.14
C ARG A 52 -1.53 -11.01 -5.87
N ILE A 53 -1.90 -9.91 -5.20
CA ILE A 53 -2.76 -8.86 -5.76
C ILE A 53 -1.99 -7.54 -5.82
N TYR A 54 -2.20 -6.79 -6.89
CA TYR A 54 -1.76 -5.40 -6.98
C TYR A 54 -2.94 -4.46 -6.76
N TYR A 55 -2.67 -3.29 -6.18
CA TYR A 55 -3.60 -2.17 -6.13
C TYR A 55 -3.00 -0.98 -6.86
N ASP A 56 -3.69 -0.48 -7.88
CA ASP A 56 -3.33 0.74 -8.59
C ASP A 56 -3.90 1.95 -7.84
N LEU A 57 -3.03 2.75 -7.22
CA LEU A 57 -3.41 3.94 -6.47
C LEU A 57 -3.99 5.05 -7.36
N THR A 58 -3.62 5.08 -8.64
CA THR A 58 -4.12 6.08 -9.59
C THR A 58 -5.51 5.70 -10.10
N ALA A 59 -5.68 4.46 -10.54
CA ALA A 59 -6.96 3.97 -11.05
C ALA A 59 -7.93 3.51 -9.94
N ARG A 60 -7.45 3.33 -8.71
CA ARG A 60 -8.19 2.77 -7.56
C ARG A 60 -8.79 1.39 -7.82
N THR A 61 -8.03 0.54 -8.51
CA THR A 61 -8.47 -0.81 -8.88
C THR A 61 -7.52 -1.87 -8.35
N TYR A 62 -8.07 -3.04 -8.04
CA TYR A 62 -7.35 -4.27 -7.80
C TYR A 62 -6.99 -4.91 -9.13
N ILE A 63 -5.76 -5.38 -9.24
CA ILE A 63 -5.25 -6.08 -10.40
C ILE A 63 -4.72 -7.44 -9.96
N TYR A 64 -5.26 -8.50 -10.54
CA TYR A 64 -4.95 -9.87 -10.13
C TYR A 64 -5.13 -10.85 -11.28
N LEU A 65 -4.54 -12.03 -11.12
CA LEU A 65 -4.73 -13.14 -12.05
C LEU A 65 -6.04 -13.86 -11.73
N ASP A 66 -6.90 -13.98 -12.74
CA ASP A 66 -8.15 -14.72 -12.72
C ASP A 66 -8.22 -15.63 -13.94
N GLY A 67 -8.26 -16.95 -13.73
CA GLY A 67 -8.22 -17.93 -14.81
C GLY A 67 -6.99 -17.80 -15.74
N GLY A 68 -5.85 -17.30 -15.26
CA GLY A 68 -4.65 -17.06 -16.07
C GLY A 68 -4.65 -15.72 -16.83
N ILE A 69 -5.69 -14.91 -16.68
CA ILE A 69 -5.81 -13.59 -17.31
C ILE A 69 -5.68 -12.52 -16.23
N TRP A 70 -4.88 -11.49 -16.50
CA TRP A 70 -4.79 -10.33 -15.62
C TRP A 70 -6.03 -9.46 -15.79
N VAL A 71 -6.79 -9.29 -14.71
CA VAL A 71 -8.02 -8.49 -14.69
C VAL A 71 -7.89 -7.30 -13.75
N ARG A 72 -8.55 -6.20 -14.09
CA ARG A 72 -8.67 -5.00 -13.25
C ARG A 72 -10.11 -4.87 -12.75
N ARG A 73 -10.30 -4.75 -11.44
CA ARG A 73 -11.63 -4.68 -10.80
C ARG A 73 -11.62 -3.70 -9.62
N ASN A 74 -12.76 -3.09 -9.33
CA ASN A 74 -12.90 -2.17 -8.18
C ASN A 74 -13.06 -2.93 -6.85
N THR A 75 -13.20 -4.24 -6.90
CA THR A 75 -13.39 -5.13 -5.75
C THR A 75 -12.33 -6.22 -5.73
N LEU A 76 -12.02 -6.70 -4.53
CA LEU A 76 -11.20 -7.89 -4.36
C LEU A 76 -11.90 -9.12 -4.97
N PRO A 77 -11.13 -10.15 -5.37
CA PRO A 77 -11.69 -11.46 -5.69
C PRO A 77 -12.58 -11.95 -4.54
N ALA A 78 -13.71 -12.60 -4.85
CA ALA A 78 -14.64 -13.09 -3.83
C ALA A 78 -13.95 -13.93 -2.73
N ARG A 79 -12.95 -14.75 -3.12
CA ARG A 79 -12.12 -15.56 -2.23
C ARG A 79 -11.33 -14.77 -1.18
N TYR A 80 -11.10 -13.48 -1.39
CA TYR A 80 -10.37 -12.59 -0.48
C TYR A 80 -11.23 -11.43 0.02
N ARG A 81 -12.56 -11.50 -0.11
CA ARG A 81 -13.46 -10.43 0.34
C ARG A 81 -13.30 -10.07 1.82
N ASN A 82 -12.97 -11.06 2.66
CA ASN A 82 -12.80 -10.90 4.10
C ASN A 82 -11.33 -10.68 4.50
N TYR A 83 -10.42 -10.51 3.54
CA TYR A 83 -9.00 -10.33 3.81
C TYR A 83 -8.73 -8.89 4.27
N ASP A 84 -8.10 -8.73 5.43
CA ASP A 84 -7.80 -7.42 6.02
C ASP A 84 -6.51 -6.82 5.42
N LEU A 85 -6.65 -6.10 4.31
CA LEU A 85 -5.54 -5.42 3.65
C LEU A 85 -4.81 -4.41 4.56
N GLY A 86 -5.51 -3.81 5.53
CA GLY A 86 -4.93 -2.80 6.43
C GLY A 86 -3.92 -3.37 7.42
N ARG A 87 -4.07 -4.66 7.75
CA ARG A 87 -3.14 -5.40 8.63
C ARG A 87 -2.18 -6.31 7.88
N SER A 88 -2.29 -6.36 6.55
CA SER A 88 -1.52 -7.28 5.72
C SER A 88 -0.16 -6.73 5.34
N ARG A 89 0.80 -7.63 5.10
CA ARG A 89 2.09 -7.25 4.52
C ARG A 89 1.86 -6.72 3.11
N TYR A 90 2.47 -5.59 2.79
CA TYR A 90 2.46 -5.03 1.43
C TYR A 90 3.84 -4.51 1.02
N GLU A 91 4.07 -4.47 -0.28
CA GLU A 91 5.27 -3.94 -0.92
C GLU A 91 4.89 -2.74 -1.79
N ARG A 92 5.63 -1.63 -1.67
CA ARG A 92 5.46 -0.46 -2.54
C ARG A 92 6.32 -0.65 -3.78
N ILE A 93 5.71 -0.64 -4.95
CA ILE A 93 6.46 -0.74 -6.21
C ILE A 93 6.99 0.65 -6.56
N ARG A 94 8.31 0.78 -6.47
CA ARG A 94 9.03 2.02 -6.72
C ARG A 94 9.51 2.07 -8.16
N ASN A 95 9.58 3.27 -8.73
CA ASN A 95 10.12 3.53 -10.07
C ASN A 95 9.44 2.72 -11.19
N TYR A 96 8.18 2.33 -11.01
CA TYR A 96 7.38 1.65 -12.03
C TYR A 96 6.14 2.47 -12.36
N HIS A 97 6.06 2.91 -13.61
CA HIS A 97 5.00 3.83 -14.06
C HIS A 97 4.21 3.30 -15.26
N ASP A 98 4.67 2.21 -15.88
CA ASP A 98 3.98 1.59 -17.01
C ASP A 98 2.66 0.96 -16.58
N ASP A 99 1.70 0.91 -17.51
CA ASP A 99 0.38 0.31 -17.32
C ASP A 99 0.43 -1.23 -17.34
N ASP A 100 1.49 -1.83 -17.88
CA ASP A 100 1.60 -3.29 -17.98
C ASP A 100 2.12 -3.93 -16.68
N ILE A 101 1.24 -4.15 -15.70
CA ILE A 101 1.63 -4.80 -14.45
C ILE A 101 2.03 -6.28 -14.64
N LYS A 102 1.55 -6.94 -15.70
CA LYS A 102 1.88 -8.34 -16.00
C LYS A 102 3.38 -8.46 -16.25
N ARG A 103 3.95 -7.57 -17.07
CA ARG A 103 5.38 -7.55 -17.35
C ARG A 103 6.22 -7.38 -16.09
N TYR A 104 5.79 -6.51 -15.17
CA TYR A 104 6.44 -6.37 -13.87
C TYR A 104 6.38 -7.66 -13.03
N ASP A 105 5.21 -8.31 -12.95
CA ASP A 105 5.03 -9.57 -12.21
C ASP A 105 5.92 -10.68 -12.76
N GLU A 106 5.99 -10.80 -14.08
CA GLU A 106 6.82 -11.82 -14.75
C GLU A 106 8.30 -11.62 -14.44
N GLN A 107 8.78 -10.39 -14.45
CA GLN A 107 10.19 -10.07 -14.18
C GLN A 107 10.57 -10.24 -12.70
N ASN A 108 9.68 -9.84 -11.77
CA ASN A 108 10.03 -9.69 -10.35
C ASN A 108 9.44 -10.79 -9.46
N ASN A 109 8.33 -11.41 -9.88
CA ASN A 109 7.49 -12.26 -9.03
C ASN A 109 7.23 -13.66 -9.60
N ALA A 110 7.64 -13.96 -10.85
CA ALA A 110 7.41 -15.27 -11.47
C ALA A 110 7.90 -16.46 -10.64
N ASN A 111 9.04 -16.30 -9.94
CA ASN A 111 9.64 -17.38 -9.15
C ASN A 111 9.10 -17.49 -7.71
N ARG A 112 8.39 -16.48 -7.21
CA ARG A 112 7.91 -16.45 -5.81
C ARG A 112 6.87 -17.54 -5.51
N GLY A 113 6.14 -18.02 -6.52
CA GLY A 113 5.22 -19.16 -6.38
C GLY A 113 5.91 -20.53 -6.35
N ARG A 114 7.11 -20.65 -6.94
CA ARG A 114 7.85 -21.93 -7.02
C ARG A 114 8.63 -22.22 -5.74
N SER A 115 9.17 -21.20 -5.08
CA SER A 115 10.00 -21.36 -3.86
C SER A 115 9.23 -21.96 -2.68
N ASN A 116 7.93 -21.68 -2.56
CA ASN A 116 7.12 -22.25 -1.47
C ASN A 116 6.82 -23.76 -1.66
N LEU A 117 6.90 -24.28 -2.90
CA LEU A 117 6.71 -25.72 -3.16
C LEU A 117 7.93 -26.54 -2.73
N ASP A 118 9.13 -25.97 -2.91
CA ASP A 118 10.40 -26.66 -2.62
C ASP A 118 10.62 -26.84 -1.11
N ASN A 119 10.30 -25.81 -0.31
CA ASN A 119 10.34 -25.90 1.15
C ASN A 119 9.34 -26.91 1.71
N ARG A 120 8.17 -27.07 1.07
CA ARG A 120 7.16 -28.06 1.48
C ARG A 120 7.55 -29.50 1.16
N ARG A 121 8.38 -29.72 0.13
CA ARG A 121 8.89 -31.04 -0.24
C ARG A 121 10.05 -31.50 0.63
N ARG A 122 10.82 -30.57 1.20
CA ARG A 122 11.91 -30.89 2.14
C ARG A 122 11.44 -31.16 3.58
N SER A 123 10.21 -30.80 3.92
CA SER A 123 9.65 -31.01 5.26
C SER A 123 8.77 -32.26 5.40
N ASN A 124 8.75 -33.13 4.39
CA ASN A 124 8.15 -34.47 4.39
C ASN A 124 9.25 -35.50 4.16
#